data_AF-A0ABD5VE81-F1
#
_entry.id   AF-A0ABD5VE81-F1
#
_cell.length_a   1.000
_cell.length_b   1.000
_cell.length_c   1.000
_cell.angle_alpha   90.00
_cell.angle_beta   90.00
_cell.angle_gamma   90.00
#
_symmetry.space_group_name_H-M   'P 1'
#
loop_
_entity.id
_entity.type
_entity.pdbx_description
1 polymer ?
#
loop_
_entity_poly.entity_id
_entity_poly.type
_entity_poly.pdbx_seq_one_letter_code
_entity_poly.pdbx_strand_id
1 'polypeptide(L)'
;MDAPALRETVEREKQSQLDRLGSSKYLIALTDADLSESTILGAVAESEYLARETFEALASMEDDDRARVAFEAVADQEAEHYDRVCERLGARPEPDHAGAVHGYLRERDDAVSRVAGALVGRPLVSLRAHTQVVGFYVNEADETGANLFRDLKADTDAELERGLAVLDDICETDEDWERAQATAEYVVQLAYDEYADSLTEMGVNPKSTC
;
A
#
# COMPACT_ATOMS: atom_id res chain seq x y z
N MET A 1 -3.05 -16.75 -17.48
CA MET A 1 -3.53 -15.38 -17.15
C MET A 1 -2.49 -14.38 -17.66
N ASP A 2 -2.77 -13.09 -17.73
CA ASP A 2 -1.78 -12.02 -17.99
C ASP A 2 -1.91 -10.91 -16.94
N ALA A 3 -0.97 -9.95 -16.91
CA ALA A 3 -0.96 -8.94 -15.85
C ALA A 3 -2.24 -8.07 -15.78
N PRO A 4 -2.84 -7.59 -16.90
CA PRO A 4 -4.14 -6.90 -16.84
C PRO A 4 -5.24 -7.79 -16.23
N ALA A 5 -5.35 -9.06 -16.65
CA ALA A 5 -6.33 -9.98 -16.10
C ALA A 5 -6.10 -10.29 -14.61
N LEU A 6 -4.84 -10.31 -14.16
CA LEU A 6 -4.47 -10.44 -12.75
C LEU A 6 -5.02 -9.26 -11.94
N ARG A 7 -4.73 -8.02 -12.36
CA ARG A 7 -5.22 -6.82 -11.68
C ARG A 7 -6.74 -6.83 -11.57
N GLU A 8 -7.44 -7.04 -12.68
CA GLU A 8 -8.91 -7.08 -12.72
C GLU A 8 -9.47 -8.17 -11.79
N THR A 9 -8.80 -9.33 -11.74
CA THR A 9 -9.22 -10.44 -10.89
C THR A 9 -9.05 -10.10 -9.41
N VAL A 10 -7.89 -9.57 -9.00
CA VAL A 10 -7.66 -9.18 -7.60
C VAL A 10 -8.63 -8.09 -7.16
N GLU A 11 -8.84 -7.06 -7.97
CA GLU A 11 -9.78 -5.98 -7.68
C GLU A 11 -11.22 -6.50 -7.55
N ARG A 12 -11.63 -7.44 -8.41
CA ARG A 12 -12.95 -8.06 -8.38
C ARG A 12 -13.15 -8.96 -7.17
N GLU A 13 -12.21 -9.86 -6.87
CA GLU A 13 -12.31 -10.80 -5.75
C GLU A 13 -12.20 -10.09 -4.38
N LYS A 14 -11.45 -8.99 -4.31
CA LYS A 14 -11.28 -8.17 -3.10
C LYS A 14 -12.07 -6.88 -3.08
N GLN A 15 -13.05 -6.74 -3.97
CA GLN A 15 -13.83 -5.51 -4.10
C GLN A 15 -14.40 -5.02 -2.76
N SER A 16 -15.01 -5.93 -1.98
CA SER A 16 -15.62 -5.56 -0.68
C SER A 16 -14.59 -5.03 0.33
N GLN A 17 -13.38 -5.60 0.33
CA GLN A 17 -12.28 -5.19 1.20
C GLN A 17 -11.74 -3.84 0.74
N LEU A 18 -11.46 -3.69 -0.56
CA LEU A 18 -10.96 -2.46 -1.15
C LEU A 18 -11.94 -1.29 -1.01
N ASP A 19 -13.24 -1.53 -1.14
CA ASP A 19 -14.27 -0.51 -0.95
C ASP A 19 -14.33 -0.03 0.52
N ARG A 20 -14.11 -0.93 1.49
CA ARG A 20 -14.06 -0.57 2.91
C ARG A 20 -12.79 0.18 3.27
N LEU A 21 -11.65 -0.27 2.75
CA LEU A 21 -10.37 0.44 2.86
C LEU A 21 -10.42 1.81 2.16
N GLY A 22 -11.26 1.95 1.13
CA GLY A 22 -11.53 3.22 0.45
C GLY A 22 -12.68 4.03 1.03
N SER A 23 -13.18 3.70 2.23
CA SER A 23 -14.28 4.43 2.85
C SER A 23 -13.79 5.56 3.75
N SER A 24 -14.67 6.49 4.11
CA SER A 24 -14.36 7.58 5.04
C SER A 24 -13.93 7.09 6.43
N LYS A 25 -14.26 5.84 6.79
CA LYS A 25 -13.83 5.23 8.05
C LYS A 25 -12.37 4.82 8.05
N TYR A 26 -11.71 4.78 6.90
CA TYR A 26 -10.29 4.47 6.82
C TYR A 26 -9.44 5.41 7.68
N LEU A 27 -9.67 6.73 7.58
CA LEU A 27 -8.93 7.69 8.41
C LEU A 27 -9.21 7.50 9.90
N ILE A 28 -10.45 7.15 10.27
CA ILE A 28 -10.79 6.85 11.68
C ILE A 28 -9.96 5.66 12.18
N ALA A 29 -9.87 4.59 11.39
CA ALA A 29 -9.09 3.40 11.73
C ALA A 29 -7.59 3.68 11.77
N LEU A 30 -7.09 4.52 10.85
CA LEU A 30 -5.68 4.87 10.75
C LEU A 30 -5.22 5.75 11.92
N THR A 31 -6.10 6.58 12.47
CA THR A 31 -5.72 7.61 13.44
C THR A 31 -6.32 7.44 14.83
N ASP A 32 -6.91 6.27 15.13
CA ASP A 32 -7.65 6.03 16.38
C ASP A 32 -8.67 7.17 16.68
N ALA A 33 -9.40 7.56 15.63
CA ALA A 33 -10.36 8.65 15.59
C ALA A 33 -9.83 10.09 15.79
N ASP A 34 -8.52 10.31 15.98
CA ASP A 34 -7.93 11.64 15.95
C ASP A 34 -7.66 12.09 14.51
N LEU A 35 -8.60 12.83 13.92
CA LEU A 35 -8.50 13.32 12.54
C LEU A 35 -7.70 14.62 12.40
N SER A 36 -6.79 14.93 13.34
CA SER A 36 -5.87 16.05 13.17
C SER A 36 -4.89 15.79 12.01
N GLU A 37 -4.50 16.86 11.31
CA GLU A 37 -3.54 16.79 10.20
C GLU A 37 -2.23 16.11 10.63
N SER A 38 -1.72 16.45 11.81
CA SER A 38 -0.49 15.86 12.34
C SER A 38 -0.59 14.35 12.55
N THR A 39 -1.73 13.84 13.02
CA THR A 39 -1.93 12.40 13.26
C THR A 39 -2.06 11.65 11.94
N ILE A 40 -2.78 12.22 10.96
CA ILE A 40 -2.88 11.65 9.61
C ILE A 40 -1.49 11.62 8.94
N LEU A 41 -0.77 12.74 8.95
CA LEU A 41 0.57 12.83 8.37
C LEU A 41 1.57 11.92 9.08
N GLY A 42 1.45 11.76 10.40
CA GLY A 42 2.27 10.82 11.17
C GLY A 42 2.07 9.37 10.70
N ALA A 43 0.82 8.93 10.56
CA ALA A 43 0.51 7.59 10.10
C ALA A 43 0.91 7.35 8.63
N VAL A 44 0.78 8.36 7.76
CA VAL A 44 1.30 8.28 6.39
C VAL A 44 2.83 8.17 6.40
N ALA A 45 3.53 9.03 7.14
CA ALA A 45 4.99 9.00 7.22
C ALA A 45 5.48 7.64 7.72
N GLU A 46 4.80 7.06 8.71
CA GLU A 46 5.05 5.70 9.18
C GLU A 46 4.91 4.67 8.05
N SER A 47 3.80 4.71 7.30
CA SER A 47 3.59 3.83 6.15
C SER A 47 4.69 3.95 5.09
N GLU A 48 5.11 5.15 4.70
CA GLU A 48 6.14 5.33 3.67
C GLU A 48 7.52 4.88 4.17
N TYR A 49 7.83 5.12 5.46
CA TYR A 49 9.04 4.59 6.08
C TYR A 49 9.07 3.06 6.04
N LEU A 50 7.98 2.41 6.45
CA LEU A 50 7.89 0.95 6.46
C LEU A 50 7.96 0.37 5.04
N ALA A 51 7.36 1.05 4.07
CA ALA A 51 7.45 0.70 2.66
C ALA A 51 8.88 0.75 2.15
N ARG A 52 9.58 1.87 2.36
CA ARG A 52 11.01 2.02 2.01
C ARG A 52 11.84 0.87 2.60
N GLU A 53 11.75 0.65 3.90
CA GLU A 53 12.50 -0.43 4.58
C GLU A 53 12.16 -1.82 4.04
N THR A 54 10.91 -2.06 3.64
CA THR A 54 10.51 -3.32 2.99
C THR A 54 11.14 -3.44 1.61
N PHE A 55 11.07 -2.41 0.78
CA PHE A 55 11.60 -2.48 -0.59
C PHE A 55 13.12 -2.56 -0.63
N GLU A 56 13.83 -1.86 0.27
CA GLU A 56 15.28 -2.01 0.43
C GLU A 56 15.66 -3.45 0.82
N ALA A 57 14.92 -4.04 1.77
CA ALA A 57 15.14 -5.41 2.20
C ALA A 57 14.84 -6.41 1.08
N LEU A 58 13.73 -6.24 0.37
CA LEU A 58 13.36 -7.10 -0.77
C LEU A 58 14.41 -7.01 -1.88
N ALA A 59 14.84 -5.80 -2.26
CA ALA A 59 15.90 -5.61 -3.25
C ALA A 59 17.20 -6.31 -2.85
N SER A 60 17.61 -6.21 -1.58
CA SER A 60 18.85 -6.84 -1.10
C SER A 60 18.82 -8.37 -1.13
N MET A 61 17.62 -8.98 -1.10
CA MET A 61 17.44 -10.44 -1.06
C MET A 61 16.97 -11.01 -2.40
N GLU A 62 16.77 -10.18 -3.42
CA GLU A 62 16.19 -10.59 -4.69
C GLU A 62 17.26 -11.02 -5.69
N ASP A 63 17.08 -12.23 -6.21
CA ASP A 63 17.98 -12.85 -7.18
C ASP A 63 17.55 -12.52 -8.62
N ASP A 64 16.26 -12.31 -8.87
CA ASP A 64 15.76 -11.88 -10.18
C ASP A 64 16.06 -10.40 -10.41
N ASP A 65 16.93 -10.10 -11.38
CA ASP A 65 17.37 -8.74 -11.67
C ASP A 65 16.21 -7.78 -12.00
N ARG A 66 15.11 -8.27 -12.61
CA ARG A 66 13.97 -7.43 -13.01
C ARG A 66 13.17 -7.03 -11.78
N ALA A 67 12.87 -8.00 -10.91
CA ALA A 67 12.22 -7.75 -9.63
C ALA A 67 13.08 -6.85 -8.72
N ARG A 68 14.39 -7.12 -8.64
CA ARG A 68 15.33 -6.31 -7.85
C ARG A 68 15.33 -4.85 -8.28
N VAL A 69 15.49 -4.58 -9.58
CA VAL A 69 15.49 -3.20 -10.12
C VAL A 69 14.15 -2.50 -9.84
N ALA A 70 13.03 -3.21 -9.92
CA ALA A 70 11.73 -2.65 -9.57
C ALA A 70 11.66 -2.28 -8.07
N PHE A 71 12.15 -3.15 -7.17
CA PHE A 71 12.18 -2.87 -5.75
C PHE A 71 13.11 -1.71 -5.38
N GLU A 72 14.30 -1.62 -5.97
CA GLU A 72 15.21 -0.48 -5.79
C GLU A 72 14.54 0.83 -6.19
N ALA A 73 13.88 0.86 -7.35
CA ALA A 73 13.19 2.05 -7.83
C ALA A 73 12.03 2.47 -6.91
N VAL A 74 11.31 1.52 -6.31
CA VAL A 74 10.24 1.84 -5.36
C VAL A 74 10.81 2.26 -4.00
N ALA A 75 11.89 1.65 -3.52
CA ALA A 75 12.56 2.11 -2.31
C ALA A 75 12.96 3.60 -2.39
N ASP A 76 13.56 4.01 -3.51
CA ASP A 76 13.92 5.41 -3.75
C ASP A 76 12.68 6.34 -3.77
N GLN A 77 11.59 5.88 -4.38
CA GLN A 77 10.35 6.64 -4.47
C GLN A 77 9.66 6.80 -3.10
N GLU A 78 9.58 5.73 -2.32
CA GLU A 78 9.02 5.73 -0.96
C GLU A 78 9.87 6.59 0.00
N ALA A 79 11.20 6.64 -0.22
CA ALA A 79 12.07 7.56 0.51
C ALA A 79 11.74 9.04 0.21
N GLU A 80 11.49 9.38 -1.06
CA GLU A 80 11.04 10.73 -1.45
C GLU A 80 9.67 11.05 -0.86
N HIS A 81 8.72 10.11 -0.91
CA HIS A 81 7.39 10.28 -0.32
C HIS A 81 7.49 10.53 1.19
N TYR A 82 8.27 9.72 1.90
CA TYR A 82 8.55 9.91 3.33
C TYR A 82 9.13 11.30 3.62
N ASP A 83 10.14 11.74 2.88
CA ASP A 83 10.76 13.05 3.08
C ASP A 83 9.76 14.20 2.86
N ARG A 84 8.94 14.13 1.81
CA ARG A 84 7.91 15.15 1.50
C ARG A 84 6.82 15.21 2.58
N VAL A 85 6.35 14.06 3.05
CA VAL A 85 5.35 13.98 4.13
C VAL A 85 5.94 14.50 5.44
N CYS A 86 7.18 14.13 5.78
CA CYS A 86 7.88 14.60 6.96
C CYS A 86 8.15 16.10 6.95
N GLU A 87 8.48 16.68 5.79
CA GLU A 87 8.64 18.13 5.64
C GLU A 87 7.35 18.86 5.99
N ARG A 88 6.21 18.37 5.51
CA ARG A 88 4.90 18.93 5.84
C ARG A 88 4.52 18.72 7.30
N LEU A 89 4.79 17.55 7.85
CA LEU A 89 4.52 17.20 9.24
C LEU A 89 5.37 18.02 10.23
N GLY A 90 6.61 18.34 9.85
CA GLY A 90 7.60 18.94 10.76
C GLY A 90 8.21 17.94 11.75
N ALA A 91 8.04 16.64 11.52
CA ALA A 91 8.62 15.55 12.30
C ALA A 91 8.99 14.38 11.38
N ARG A 92 9.85 13.49 11.88
CA ARG A 92 10.37 12.31 11.15
C ARG A 92 10.17 11.05 12.01
N PRO A 93 8.97 10.43 11.98
CA PRO A 93 8.72 9.20 12.74
C PRO A 93 9.45 8.01 12.12
N GLU A 94 10.18 7.26 12.94
CA GLU A 94 10.93 6.06 12.54
C GLU A 94 10.42 4.88 13.40
N PRO A 95 9.32 4.20 12.99
CA PRO A 95 8.75 3.09 13.74
C PRO A 95 9.74 1.92 13.88
N ASP A 96 9.69 1.21 15.00
CA ASP A 96 10.54 0.05 15.30
C ASP A 96 9.86 -1.30 15.04
N HIS A 97 8.71 -1.30 14.39
CA HIS A 97 7.95 -2.48 13.99
C HIS A 97 7.85 -2.60 12.47
N ALA A 98 7.42 -3.75 11.98
CA ALA A 98 7.18 -3.95 10.55
C ALA A 98 5.74 -3.57 10.12
N GLY A 99 4.72 -3.81 10.97
CA GLY A 99 3.33 -3.90 10.50
C GLY A 99 3.06 -5.25 9.79
N ALA A 100 1.80 -5.72 9.76
CA ALA A 100 1.53 -7.08 9.30
C ALA A 100 1.80 -7.26 7.81
N VAL A 101 1.40 -6.29 6.96
CA VAL A 101 1.65 -6.35 5.51
C VAL A 101 3.14 -6.43 5.20
N HIS A 102 3.95 -5.51 5.74
CA HIS A 102 5.38 -5.47 5.47
C HIS A 102 6.13 -6.66 6.09
N GLY A 103 5.71 -7.13 7.27
CA GLY A 103 6.21 -8.35 7.89
C GLY A 103 5.95 -9.57 7.00
N TYR A 104 4.71 -9.71 6.52
CA TYR A 104 4.32 -10.75 5.56
C TYR A 104 5.19 -10.67 4.30
N LEU A 105 5.34 -9.50 3.68
CA LEU A 105 6.10 -9.35 2.43
C LEU A 105 7.57 -9.78 2.55
N ARG A 106 8.24 -9.47 3.67
CA ARG A 106 9.64 -9.85 3.89
C ARG A 106 9.87 -11.35 4.02
N GLU A 107 8.82 -12.13 4.30
CA GLU A 107 8.87 -13.60 4.43
C GLU A 107 8.50 -14.33 3.13
N ARG A 108 8.40 -13.63 1.99
CA ARG A 108 8.20 -14.28 0.69
C ARG A 108 9.53 -14.77 0.13
N ASP A 109 9.53 -15.99 -0.37
CA ASP A 109 10.75 -16.69 -0.78
C ASP A 109 10.99 -16.65 -2.30
N ASP A 110 9.97 -16.29 -3.09
CA ASP A 110 10.04 -16.25 -4.55
C ASP A 110 9.69 -14.87 -5.13
N ALA A 111 10.30 -14.54 -6.26
CA ALA A 111 10.14 -13.25 -6.94
C ALA A 111 8.68 -12.96 -7.33
N VAL A 112 7.95 -13.96 -7.82
CA VAL A 112 6.53 -13.80 -8.22
C VAL A 112 5.69 -13.37 -7.02
N SER A 113 5.78 -14.06 -5.89
CA SER A 113 5.07 -13.70 -4.67
C SER A 113 5.49 -12.34 -4.13
N ARG A 114 6.79 -12.02 -4.14
CA ARG A 114 7.30 -10.71 -3.68
C ARG A 114 6.75 -9.57 -4.53
N VAL A 115 6.84 -9.69 -5.85
CA VAL A 115 6.36 -8.66 -6.79
C VAL A 115 4.84 -8.53 -6.69
N ALA A 116 4.09 -9.64 -6.70
CA ALA A 116 2.64 -9.59 -6.62
C ALA A 116 2.14 -9.02 -5.29
N GLY A 117 2.79 -9.36 -4.17
CA GLY A 117 2.44 -8.79 -2.88
C GLY A 117 2.79 -7.31 -2.77
N ALA A 118 4.05 -6.97 -3.06
CA ALA A 118 4.61 -5.65 -2.79
C ALA A 118 4.24 -4.61 -3.84
N LEU A 119 4.12 -5.01 -5.11
CA LEU A 119 3.86 -4.11 -6.24
C LEU A 119 2.48 -4.30 -6.88
N VAL A 120 1.63 -5.21 -6.38
CA VAL A 120 0.22 -5.29 -6.81
C VAL A 120 -0.72 -5.16 -5.61
N GLY A 121 -0.63 -6.09 -4.65
CA GLY A 121 -1.49 -6.10 -3.47
C GLY A 121 -1.39 -4.82 -2.63
N ARG A 122 -0.17 -4.40 -2.26
CA ARG A 122 0.05 -3.19 -1.46
C ARG A 122 -0.42 -1.92 -2.19
N PRO A 123 -0.01 -1.60 -3.44
CA PRO A 123 -0.49 -0.41 -4.14
C PRO A 123 -2.00 -0.32 -4.26
N LEU A 124 -2.71 -1.43 -4.47
CA LEU A 124 -4.19 -1.44 -4.50
C LEU A 124 -4.80 -0.93 -3.18
N VAL A 125 -4.17 -1.21 -2.06
CA VAL A 125 -4.54 -0.68 -0.74
C VAL A 125 -4.13 0.79 -0.61
N SER A 126 -2.87 1.13 -0.89
CA SER A 126 -2.33 2.49 -0.76
C SER A 126 -3.08 3.50 -1.63
N LEU A 127 -3.51 3.13 -2.84
CA LEU A 127 -4.33 3.98 -3.70
C LEU A 127 -5.66 4.40 -3.05
N ARG A 128 -6.25 3.52 -2.23
CA ARG A 128 -7.46 3.82 -1.45
C ARG A 128 -7.15 4.72 -0.27
N ALA A 129 -6.06 4.45 0.44
CA ALA A 129 -5.56 5.30 1.53
C ALA A 129 -5.31 6.75 1.08
N HIS A 130 -4.51 6.95 0.01
CA HIS A 130 -4.24 8.29 -0.51
C HIS A 130 -5.51 9.00 -0.97
N THR A 131 -6.49 8.28 -1.54
CA THR A 131 -7.78 8.89 -1.93
C THR A 131 -8.50 9.50 -0.72
N GLN A 132 -8.44 8.85 0.45
CA GLN A 132 -9.03 9.39 1.67
C GLN A 132 -8.26 10.59 2.21
N VAL A 133 -6.93 10.55 2.19
CA VAL A 133 -6.10 11.70 2.60
C VAL A 133 -6.31 12.90 1.68
N VAL A 134 -6.41 12.69 0.35
CA VAL A 134 -6.79 13.75 -0.59
C VAL A 134 -8.16 14.32 -0.22
N GLY A 135 -9.14 13.47 0.10
CA GLY A 135 -10.47 13.89 0.54
C GLY A 135 -10.44 14.76 1.80
N PHE A 136 -9.60 14.42 2.78
CA PHE A 136 -9.37 15.23 3.99
C PHE A 136 -8.92 16.66 3.61
N TYR A 137 -7.87 16.80 2.82
CA TYR A 137 -7.37 18.13 2.43
C TYR A 137 -8.34 18.91 1.55
N VAL A 138 -9.11 18.22 0.68
CA VAL A 138 -10.18 18.87 -0.10
C VAL A 138 -11.25 19.46 0.82
N ASN A 139 -11.63 18.74 1.89
CA ASN A 139 -12.62 19.23 2.86
C ASN A 139 -12.10 20.43 3.67
N GLU A 140 -10.80 20.46 3.97
CA GLU A 140 -10.14 21.59 4.64
C GLU A 140 -9.81 22.76 3.70
N ALA A 141 -10.17 22.66 2.41
CA ALA A 141 -9.84 23.63 1.37
C ALA A 141 -8.33 23.90 1.23
N ASP A 142 -7.49 22.89 1.52
CA ASP A 142 -6.04 22.95 1.36
C ASP A 142 -5.61 22.28 0.05
N GLU A 143 -5.42 23.11 -0.98
CA GLU A 143 -4.96 22.65 -2.28
C GLU A 143 -3.52 22.12 -2.27
N THR A 144 -2.66 22.63 -1.37
CA THR A 144 -1.25 22.22 -1.32
C THR A 144 -1.14 20.82 -0.77
N GLY A 145 -1.85 20.52 0.32
CA GLY A 145 -1.94 19.17 0.88
C GLY A 145 -2.62 18.20 -0.08
N ALA A 146 -3.73 18.62 -0.69
CA ALA A 146 -4.42 17.78 -1.67
C ALA A 146 -3.53 17.42 -2.88
N ASN A 147 -2.71 18.36 -3.36
CA ASN A 147 -1.80 18.10 -4.48
C ASN A 147 -0.64 17.19 -4.08
N LEU A 148 -0.05 17.37 -2.89
CA LEU A 148 0.97 16.44 -2.37
C LEU A 148 0.47 14.99 -2.44
N PHE A 149 -0.72 14.71 -1.92
CA PHE A 149 -1.25 13.35 -1.91
C PHE A 149 -1.78 12.87 -3.26
N ARG A 150 -2.10 13.76 -4.20
CA ARG A 150 -2.37 13.39 -5.59
C ARG A 150 -1.10 12.93 -6.29
N ASP A 151 0.02 13.59 -6.05
CA ASP A 151 1.31 13.20 -6.61
C ASP A 151 1.72 11.82 -6.07
N LEU A 152 1.72 11.63 -4.74
CA LEU A 152 1.99 10.33 -4.10
C LEU A 152 1.10 9.22 -4.69
N LYS A 153 -0.21 9.49 -4.82
CA LYS A 153 -1.14 8.54 -5.42
C LYS A 153 -0.80 8.19 -6.88
N ALA A 154 -0.36 9.16 -7.67
CA ALA A 154 0.00 8.94 -9.07
C ALA A 154 1.29 8.12 -9.18
N ASP A 155 2.25 8.40 -8.30
CA ASP A 155 3.50 7.67 -8.16
C ASP A 155 3.22 6.20 -7.76
N THR A 156 2.35 5.94 -6.79
CA THR A 156 1.90 4.57 -6.42
C THR A 156 1.17 3.84 -7.55
N ASP A 157 0.37 4.55 -8.36
CA ASP A 157 -0.28 3.94 -9.53
C ASP A 157 0.74 3.50 -10.58
N ALA A 158 1.82 4.28 -10.76
CA ALA A 158 2.93 3.91 -11.63
C ALA A 158 3.73 2.71 -11.09
N GLU A 159 3.86 2.56 -9.77
CA GLU A 159 4.45 1.36 -9.14
C GLU A 159 3.62 0.11 -9.42
N LEU A 160 2.29 0.22 -9.33
CA LEU A 160 1.37 -0.87 -9.66
C LEU A 160 1.59 -1.34 -11.09
N GLU A 161 1.61 -0.42 -12.04
CA GLU A 161 1.87 -0.73 -13.45
C GLU A 161 3.25 -1.34 -13.66
N ARG A 162 4.28 -0.88 -12.92
CA ARG A 162 5.62 -1.48 -12.95
C ARG A 162 5.61 -2.92 -12.43
N GLY A 163 4.92 -3.18 -11.33
CA GLY A 163 4.77 -4.53 -10.77
C GLY A 163 4.10 -5.50 -11.75
N LEU A 164 3.03 -5.05 -12.40
CA LEU A 164 2.32 -5.81 -13.42
C LEU A 164 3.24 -6.12 -14.62
N ALA A 165 4.02 -5.16 -15.10
CA ALA A 165 4.98 -5.37 -16.18
C ALA A 165 6.08 -6.38 -15.80
N VAL A 166 6.58 -6.33 -14.55
CA VAL A 166 7.56 -7.31 -14.05
C VAL A 166 6.92 -8.72 -13.99
N LEU A 167 5.67 -8.84 -13.54
CA LEU A 167 4.98 -10.13 -13.51
C LEU A 167 4.79 -10.74 -14.90
N ASP A 168 4.44 -9.93 -15.91
CA ASP A 168 4.37 -10.39 -17.31
C ASP A 168 5.71 -10.98 -17.80
N ASP A 169 6.82 -10.46 -17.27
CA ASP A 169 8.17 -10.88 -17.64
C ASP A 169 8.64 -12.14 -16.88
N ILE A 170 8.23 -12.35 -15.62
CA ILE A 170 8.72 -13.44 -14.75
C ILE A 170 7.75 -14.61 -14.58
N CYS A 171 6.45 -14.43 -14.82
CA CYS A 171 5.47 -15.52 -14.76
C CYS A 171 5.50 -16.33 -16.07
N GLU A 172 5.94 -17.59 -16.00
CA GLU A 172 6.05 -18.45 -17.17
C GLU A 172 4.88 -19.43 -17.29
N THR A 173 4.20 -19.72 -16.17
CA THR A 173 3.18 -20.76 -16.06
C THR A 173 1.89 -20.23 -15.45
N ASP A 174 0.78 -20.95 -15.67
CA ASP A 174 -0.48 -20.64 -14.98
C ASP A 174 -0.35 -20.74 -13.46
N GLU A 175 0.51 -21.64 -12.94
CA GLU A 175 0.79 -21.76 -11.51
C GLU A 175 1.48 -20.50 -10.93
N ASP A 176 2.30 -19.81 -11.71
CA ASP A 176 2.91 -18.54 -11.30
C ASP A 176 1.86 -17.46 -11.18
N TRP A 177 0.94 -17.38 -12.15
CA TRP A 177 -0.17 -16.44 -12.10
C TRP A 177 -1.13 -16.71 -10.95
N GLU A 178 -1.46 -17.97 -10.68
CA GLU A 178 -2.28 -18.35 -9.52
C GLU A 178 -1.61 -17.96 -8.20
N ARG A 179 -0.28 -18.14 -8.09
CA ARG A 179 0.51 -17.73 -6.92
C ARG A 179 0.55 -16.20 -6.77
N ALA A 180 0.75 -15.47 -7.87
CA ALA A 180 0.72 -14.02 -7.89
C ALA A 180 -0.64 -13.50 -7.40
N GLN A 181 -1.74 -14.05 -7.94
CA GLN A 181 -3.10 -13.70 -7.55
C GLN A 181 -3.32 -13.94 -6.05
N ALA A 182 -3.04 -15.16 -5.58
CA ALA A 182 -3.24 -15.53 -4.18
C ALA A 182 -2.46 -14.62 -3.22
N THR A 183 -1.23 -14.24 -3.59
CA THR A 183 -0.38 -13.37 -2.77
C THR A 183 -0.89 -11.94 -2.73
N ALA A 184 -1.21 -11.35 -3.89
CA ALA A 184 -1.78 -10.00 -3.96
C ALA A 184 -3.11 -9.91 -3.21
N GLU A 185 -3.98 -10.91 -3.38
CA GLU A 185 -5.24 -11.03 -2.65
C GLU A 185 -5.05 -11.13 -1.13
N TYR A 186 -4.03 -11.88 -0.69
CA TYR A 186 -3.76 -12.05 0.73
C TYR A 186 -3.25 -10.74 1.36
N VAL A 187 -2.41 -9.97 0.65
CA VAL A 187 -1.98 -8.65 1.12
C VAL A 187 -3.16 -7.71 1.32
N VAL A 188 -4.11 -7.66 0.38
CA VAL A 188 -5.33 -6.85 0.53
C VAL A 188 -6.17 -7.32 1.72
N GLN A 189 -6.28 -8.63 1.91
CA GLN A 189 -7.01 -9.20 3.05
C GLN A 189 -6.35 -8.82 4.37
N LEU A 190 -5.02 -8.89 4.45
CA LEU A 190 -4.27 -8.58 5.67
C LEU A 190 -4.43 -7.11 6.06
N ALA A 191 -4.33 -6.19 5.10
CA ALA A 191 -4.57 -4.77 5.33
C ALA A 191 -6.03 -4.50 5.77
N TYR A 192 -6.99 -5.22 5.19
CA TYR A 192 -8.39 -5.12 5.61
C TYR A 192 -8.60 -5.64 7.04
N ASP A 193 -7.94 -6.73 7.43
CA ASP A 193 -8.07 -7.30 8.77
C ASP A 193 -7.49 -6.34 9.82
N GLU A 194 -6.32 -5.73 9.58
CA GLU A 194 -5.76 -4.66 10.44
C GLU A 194 -6.72 -3.46 10.58
N TYR A 195 -7.29 -3.00 9.46
CA TYR A 195 -8.31 -1.95 9.44
C TYR A 195 -9.57 -2.34 10.26
N ALA A 196 -10.03 -3.58 10.09
CA ALA A 196 -11.25 -4.07 10.75
C ALA A 196 -11.04 -4.26 12.26
N ASP A 197 -9.86 -4.71 12.66
CA ASP A 197 -9.48 -4.88 14.06
C ASP A 197 -9.39 -3.52 14.76
N SER A 198 -8.71 -2.53 14.15
CA SER A 198 -8.66 -1.15 14.66
C SER A 198 -10.06 -0.56 14.89
N LEU A 199 -10.97 -0.69 13.91
CA LEU A 199 -12.36 -0.24 14.09
C LEU A 199 -13.09 -1.00 15.20
N THR A 200 -12.87 -2.30 15.30
CA THR A 200 -13.54 -3.15 16.31
C THR A 200 -13.07 -2.79 17.72
N GLU A 201 -11.79 -2.49 17.90
CA GLU A 201 -11.22 -2.01 19.18
C GLU A 201 -11.85 -0.69 19.62
N MET A 202 -12.18 0.20 18.67
CA MET A 202 -12.94 1.43 18.92
C MET A 202 -14.46 1.21 19.11
N GLY A 203 -14.96 -0.03 19.00
CA GLY A 203 -16.39 -0.34 19.07
C GLY A 203 -17.18 0.05 17.82
N VAL A 204 -16.51 0.30 16.70
CA VAL A 204 -17.11 0.64 15.40
C VAL A 204 -17.27 -0.63 14.57
N ASN A 205 -18.46 -0.86 13.99
CA ASN A 205 -18.66 -2.01 13.10
C ASN A 205 -17.94 -1.77 11.74
N PRO A 206 -16.96 -2.61 11.35
CA PRO A 206 -16.22 -2.44 10.10
C PRO A 206 -17.06 -2.76 8.85
N LYS A 207 -18.18 -3.47 9.02
CA LYS A 207 -19.10 -3.84 7.92
C LYS A 207 -20.21 -2.83 7.67
N SER A 208 -20.47 -1.88 8.59
CA SER A 208 -21.46 -0.84 8.31
C SER A 208 -20.87 0.15 7.31
N THR A 209 -21.34 0.13 6.07
CA THR A 209 -21.08 1.19 5.10
C THR A 209 -22.09 2.30 5.36
N CYS A 210 -21.60 3.52 5.62
CA CYS A 210 -22.45 4.72 5.62
C CYS A 210 -22.77 5.15 4.19
#